data_AF-A0A9P5X1I4-F1
#
_entry.id   AF-A0A9P5X1I4-F1
#
_cell.length_a   1.000
_cell.length_b   1.000
_cell.length_c   1.000
_cell.angle_alpha   90.00
_cell.angle_beta   90.00
_cell.angle_gamma   90.00
#
_symmetry.space_group_name_H-M   'P 1'
#
loop_
_entity.id
_entity.type
_entity.pdbx_description
1 polymer ?
#
loop_
_entity_poly.entity_id
_entity_poly.type
_entity_poly.pdbx_seq_one_letter_code
_entity_poly.pdbx_strand_id
1 'polypeptide(L)'
;MPIGKQCTTFFRSFTTKSDKKPHLDLWDLSVDNRQTLCFSKHLSSIRVVKNKAETLYMFDFGNSSTVPWRLTVLSASAALYVCRLHEGMSEEDLAWELVQNGIHFCTLQHHDTLNLAPMEKLAATMIPMRLSGHIFDKNDYTFYERQCQSFFSLRRSRAALL
;
A
#
# COMPACT_ATOMS: atom_id res chain seq x y z
N MET A 1 5.17 19.87 22.48
CA MET A 1 5.66 20.95 21.57
C MET A 1 5.06 20.72 20.18
N PRO A 2 4.79 21.76 19.39
CA PRO A 2 4.24 21.57 18.05
C PRO A 2 5.32 21.01 17.10
N ILE A 3 4.99 19.91 16.43
CA ILE A 3 5.84 19.13 15.50
C ILE A 3 6.57 19.99 14.45
N GLY A 4 5.95 21.08 14.00
CA GLY A 4 6.54 21.97 12.98
C GLY A 4 7.85 22.66 13.41
N LYS A 5 8.02 23.02 14.69
CA LYS A 5 9.24 23.71 15.18
C LYS A 5 10.46 22.78 15.24
N GLN A 6 10.22 21.48 15.43
CA GLN A 6 11.28 20.47 15.51
C GLN A 6 11.85 20.17 14.11
N CYS A 7 10.98 20.02 13.10
CA CYS A 7 11.41 19.83 11.71
C CYS A 7 12.27 20.98 11.19
N THR A 8 11.88 22.24 11.42
CA THR A 8 12.67 23.39 10.94
C THR A 8 14.06 23.45 11.54
N THR A 9 14.20 23.05 12.80
CA THR A 9 15.49 23.06 13.52
C THR A 9 16.42 21.97 12.99
N PHE A 10 15.88 20.77 12.74
CA PHE A 10 16.61 19.67 12.12
C PHE A 10 17.10 20.04 10.70
N PHE A 11 16.20 20.50 9.82
CA PHE A 11 16.59 20.89 8.46
C PHE A 11 17.63 22.01 8.45
N ARG A 12 17.51 22.98 9.36
CA ARG A 12 18.52 24.04 9.49
C ARG A 12 19.88 23.48 9.88
N SER A 13 19.93 22.54 10.82
CA SER A 13 21.18 21.91 11.24
C SER A 13 21.85 21.08 10.12
N PHE A 14 21.04 20.44 9.26
CA PHE A 14 21.51 19.61 8.15
C PHE A 14 22.00 20.43 6.93
N THR A 15 21.43 21.63 6.74
CA THR A 15 21.76 22.51 5.61
C THR A 15 22.94 23.43 5.89
N THR A 16 23.15 23.82 7.15
CA THR A 16 24.44 24.39 7.55
C THR A 16 25.50 23.31 7.43
N LYS A 17 26.56 23.55 6.63
CA LYS A 17 27.77 22.69 6.51
C LYS A 17 28.54 22.61 7.84
N SER A 18 27.90 22.06 8.85
CA SER A 18 28.42 21.87 10.19
C SER A 18 28.40 20.37 10.45
N ASP A 19 29.56 19.80 10.78
CA ASP A 19 29.67 18.39 11.23
C ASP A 19 28.97 18.12 12.58
N LYS A 20 28.21 19.09 13.10
CA LYS A 20 27.47 18.95 14.34
C LYS A 20 26.25 18.07 14.08
N LYS A 21 26.28 16.87 14.68
CA LYS A 21 25.13 15.99 14.77
C LYS A 21 23.92 16.79 15.32
N PRO A 22 22.74 16.66 14.71
CA PRO A 22 21.49 17.17 15.25
C PRO A 22 21.27 16.72 16.69
N HIS A 23 20.45 17.48 17.42
CA HIS A 23 20.09 17.16 18.79
C HIS A 23 19.57 15.72 18.90
N LEU A 24 19.90 15.02 19.99
CA LEU A 24 19.63 13.58 20.15
C LEU A 24 18.14 13.23 19.92
N ASP A 25 17.23 14.04 20.45
CA ASP A 25 15.78 13.88 20.26
C ASP A 25 15.29 14.08 18.80
N LEU A 26 16.09 14.72 17.95
CA LEU A 26 15.77 15.00 16.54
C LEU A 26 16.47 14.05 15.57
N TRP A 27 17.42 13.25 16.06
CA TRP A 27 18.16 12.29 15.25
C TRP A 27 17.59 10.90 15.46
N ASP A 28 16.70 10.46 14.56
CA ASP A 28 16.01 9.16 14.64
C ASP A 28 16.99 7.97 14.70
N LEU A 29 18.22 8.12 14.20
CA LEU A 29 19.23 7.06 14.20
C LEU A 29 20.12 7.10 15.46
N SER A 30 19.83 7.96 16.45
CA SER A 30 20.70 8.11 17.63
C SER A 30 20.37 6.99 18.59
N VAL A 31 21.37 6.30 19.11
CA VAL A 31 21.15 5.26 20.13
C VAL A 31 20.51 5.86 21.39
N ASP A 32 20.82 7.13 21.68
CA ASP A 32 20.29 7.86 22.83
C ASP A 32 18.90 8.47 22.57
N ASN A 33 18.34 8.34 21.35
CA ASN A 33 16.99 8.81 21.06
C ASN A 33 15.97 7.82 21.67
N ARG A 34 15.02 8.36 22.43
CA ARG A 34 13.94 7.57 23.08
C ARG A 34 13.03 6.84 22.08
N GLN A 35 12.98 7.31 20.83
CA GLN A 35 12.26 6.69 19.71
C GLN A 35 13.22 6.34 18.58
N THR A 36 14.39 5.82 18.92
CA THR A 36 15.40 5.44 17.94
C THR A 36 14.88 4.40 16.96
N LEU A 37 15.12 4.63 15.67
CA LEU A 37 14.90 3.67 14.61
C LEU A 37 16.14 2.79 14.36
N CYS A 38 17.26 3.04 15.06
CA CYS A 38 18.51 2.31 14.85
C CYS A 38 18.36 0.79 15.03
N PHE A 39 17.40 0.36 15.86
CA PHE A 39 17.10 -1.05 16.12
C PHE A 39 15.73 -1.48 15.57
N SER A 40 15.08 -0.63 14.78
CA SER A 40 13.75 -0.90 14.25
C SER A 40 13.80 -2.09 13.28
N LYS A 41 13.02 -3.13 13.59
CA LYS A 41 12.86 -4.27 12.67
C LYS A 41 12.35 -3.83 11.31
N HIS A 42 11.39 -2.90 11.29
CA HIS A 42 10.84 -2.32 10.06
C HIS A 42 11.92 -1.60 9.26
N LEU A 43 12.80 -0.82 9.89
CA LEU A 43 13.88 -0.14 9.17
C LEU A 43 14.85 -1.14 8.52
N SER A 44 15.23 -2.20 9.25
CA SER A 44 16.13 -3.24 8.73
C SER A 44 15.52 -4.10 7.61
N SER A 45 14.19 -4.19 7.54
CA SER A 45 13.48 -4.92 6.48
C SER A 45 13.30 -4.12 5.20
N ILE A 46 13.60 -2.81 5.18
CA ILE A 46 13.47 -2.00 3.95
C ILE A 46 14.45 -2.49 2.88
N ARG A 47 13.93 -2.66 1.68
CA ARG A 47 14.66 -2.91 0.44
C ARG A 47 14.23 -1.85 -0.56
N VAL A 48 15.21 -1.17 -1.14
CA VAL A 48 14.96 -0.16 -2.18
C VAL A 48 14.88 -0.87 -3.52
N VAL A 49 13.70 -0.83 -4.14
CA VAL A 49 13.45 -1.38 -5.46
C VAL A 49 13.37 -0.22 -6.44
N LYS A 50 14.30 -0.18 -7.40
CA LYS A 50 14.31 0.84 -8.45
C LYS A 50 13.56 0.32 -9.67
N ASN A 51 12.46 0.98 -10.01
CA ASN A 51 11.83 0.88 -11.31
C ASN A 51 12.30 2.06 -12.18
N LYS A 52 12.31 1.93 -13.51
CA LYS A 52 12.89 2.91 -14.46
C LYS A 52 12.44 4.37 -14.23
N ALA A 53 11.26 4.58 -13.65
CA ALA A 53 10.72 5.90 -13.35
C ALA A 53 10.62 6.22 -11.84
N GLU A 54 10.68 5.22 -10.95
CA GLU A 54 10.26 5.38 -9.56
C GLU A 54 11.11 4.56 -8.58
N THR A 55 11.34 5.12 -7.41
CA THR A 55 12.00 4.43 -6.29
C THR A 55 10.93 3.94 -5.32
N LEU A 56 10.87 2.63 -5.11
CA LEU A 56 9.95 1.98 -4.21
C LEU A 56 10.67 1.52 -2.95
N TYR A 57 10.01 1.63 -1.81
CA TYR A 57 10.51 1.19 -0.51
C TYR A 57 9.68 -0.02 -0.08
N MET A 58 10.23 -1.21 -0.29
CA MET A 58 9.58 -2.48 -0.01
C MET A 58 10.01 -3.01 1.36
N PHE A 59 9.06 -3.41 2.19
CA PHE A 59 9.33 -4.07 3.47
C PHE A 59 9.40 -5.58 3.26
N ASP A 60 10.60 -6.15 3.41
CA ASP A 60 10.88 -7.58 3.24
C ASP A 60 11.16 -8.23 4.60
N PHE A 61 10.12 -8.80 5.20
CA PHE A 61 10.20 -9.50 6.49
C PHE A 61 10.79 -10.92 6.38
N GLY A 62 11.17 -11.36 5.17
CA GLY A 62 11.82 -12.66 4.95
C GLY A 62 11.03 -13.83 5.53
N ASN A 63 11.68 -14.65 6.36
CA ASN A 63 11.05 -15.83 6.97
C ASN A 63 9.99 -15.50 8.04
N SER A 64 9.91 -14.24 8.48
CA SER A 64 8.88 -13.78 9.41
C SER A 64 7.62 -13.30 8.69
N SER A 65 7.60 -13.35 7.35
CA SER A 65 6.47 -12.90 6.55
C SER A 65 5.24 -13.79 6.77
N THR A 66 4.10 -13.21 7.12
CA THR A 66 2.82 -13.92 7.28
C THR A 66 2.01 -13.94 6.00
N VAL A 67 2.29 -13.01 5.09
CA VAL A 67 1.61 -12.83 3.81
C VAL A 67 2.53 -13.16 2.62
N PRO A 68 1.96 -13.54 1.46
CA PRO A 68 2.75 -13.87 0.26
C PRO A 68 3.25 -12.64 -0.50
N TRP A 69 2.67 -11.47 -0.22
CA TRP A 69 3.04 -10.18 -0.80
C TRP A 69 3.86 -9.35 0.19
N ARG A 70 4.58 -8.35 -0.31
CA ARG A 70 5.38 -7.42 0.47
C ARG A 70 4.79 -6.03 0.40
N LEU A 71 4.67 -5.40 1.56
CA LEU A 71 4.18 -4.03 1.66
C LEU A 71 5.21 -3.08 1.03
N THR A 72 4.77 -2.23 0.12
CA THR A 72 5.66 -1.32 -0.61
C THR A 72 5.08 0.08 -0.64
N VAL A 73 5.88 1.08 -0.28
CA VAL A 73 5.49 2.50 -0.29
C VAL A 73 6.32 3.29 -1.28
N LEU A 74 5.75 4.39 -1.77
CA LEU A 74 6.31 5.17 -2.88
C LEU A 74 7.22 6.33 -2.42
N SER A 75 7.25 6.62 -1.12
CA SER A 75 8.03 7.74 -0.58
C SER A 75 8.82 7.33 0.66
N ALA A 76 9.98 7.97 0.84
CA ALA A 76 10.79 7.78 2.04
C ALA A 76 10.06 8.20 3.32
N SER A 77 9.20 9.22 3.25
CA SER A 77 8.40 9.68 4.39
C SER A 77 7.36 8.64 4.80
N ALA A 78 6.69 7.98 3.85
CA ALA A 78 5.77 6.88 4.14
C ALA A 78 6.53 5.67 4.72
N ALA A 79 7.74 5.39 4.22
CA ALA A 79 8.57 4.32 4.76
C ALA A 79 8.96 4.59 6.23
N LEU A 80 9.39 5.82 6.53
CA LEU A 80 9.70 6.24 7.91
C LEU A 80 8.47 6.22 8.81
N TYR A 81 7.28 6.54 8.28
CA TYR A 81 6.03 6.41 9.01
C TYR A 81 5.80 4.94 9.43
N VAL A 82 5.93 3.99 8.50
CA VAL A 82 5.84 2.55 8.82
C VAL A 82 6.90 2.13 9.84
N CYS A 83 8.14 2.64 9.74
CA CYS A 83 9.19 2.36 10.72
C CYS A 83 8.85 2.79 12.15
N ARG A 84 7.96 3.78 12.32
CA ARG A 84 7.51 4.29 13.62
C ARG A 84 6.26 3.58 14.15
N LEU A 85 5.61 2.75 13.35
CA LEU A 85 4.52 1.91 13.82
C LEU A 85 5.03 0.80 14.75
N HIS A 86 4.12 0.22 15.52
CA HIS A 86 4.46 -0.79 16.52
C HIS A 86 5.04 -2.05 15.85
N GLU A 87 6.20 -2.52 16.32
CA GLU A 87 6.93 -3.65 15.70
C GLU A 87 6.19 -4.99 15.73
N GLY A 88 5.18 -5.13 16.59
CA GLY A 88 4.35 -6.34 16.68
C GLY A 88 3.17 -6.36 15.71
N MET A 89 2.98 -5.32 14.89
CA MET A 89 1.91 -5.29 13.89
C MET A 89 2.20 -6.28 12.76
N SER A 90 1.16 -7.00 12.33
CA SER A 90 1.26 -7.83 11.13
C SER A 90 1.32 -6.97 9.86
N GLU A 91 1.75 -7.54 8.74
CA GLU A 91 1.78 -6.82 7.48
C GLU A 91 0.39 -6.36 7.02
N GLU A 92 -0.67 -7.11 7.37
CA GLU A 92 -2.05 -6.72 7.12
C GLU A 92 -2.46 -5.53 7.99
N ASP A 93 -2.07 -5.52 9.27
CA ASP A 93 -2.32 -4.38 10.17
C ASP A 93 -1.61 -3.12 9.67
N LEU A 94 -0.36 -3.27 9.21
CA LEU A 94 0.40 -2.17 8.60
C LEU A 94 -0.30 -1.65 7.34
N ALA A 95 -0.77 -2.53 6.46
CA ALA A 95 -1.52 -2.15 5.27
C ALA A 95 -2.82 -1.42 5.64
N TRP A 96 -3.55 -1.93 6.64
CA TRP A 96 -4.77 -1.30 7.13
C TRP A 96 -4.52 0.10 7.67
N GLU A 97 -3.45 0.28 8.45
CA GLU A 97 -3.08 1.60 8.99
C GLU A 97 -2.75 2.61 7.87
N LEU A 98 -2.08 2.17 6.81
CA LEU A 98 -1.82 3.01 5.65
C LEU A 98 -3.13 3.41 4.93
N VAL A 99 -4.08 2.48 4.79
CA VAL A 99 -5.42 2.80 4.26
C VAL A 99 -6.13 3.84 5.12
N GLN A 100 -6.17 3.65 6.44
CA GLN A 100 -6.84 4.55 7.38
C GLN A 100 -6.27 5.97 7.34
N ASN A 101 -4.95 6.09 7.13
CA ASN A 101 -4.27 7.37 7.04
C ASN A 101 -4.20 7.93 5.60
N GLY A 102 -4.82 7.27 4.61
CA GLY A 102 -4.82 7.70 3.21
C GLY A 102 -3.42 7.71 2.56
N ILE A 103 -2.50 6.88 3.07
CA ILE A 103 -1.13 6.79 2.58
C ILE A 103 -1.09 5.81 1.42
N HIS A 104 -0.63 6.29 0.26
CA HIS A 104 -0.48 5.44 -0.93
C HIS A 104 0.58 4.36 -0.73
N PHE A 105 0.20 3.12 -1.06
CA PHE A 105 1.07 1.96 -1.05
C PHE A 105 0.65 0.96 -2.15
N CYS A 106 1.51 -0.01 -2.42
CA CYS A 106 1.23 -1.15 -3.27
C CYS A 106 1.72 -2.44 -2.62
N THR A 107 1.20 -3.57 -3.09
CA THR A 107 1.65 -4.90 -2.68
C THR A 107 2.46 -5.52 -3.81
N LEU A 108 3.69 -5.95 -3.51
CA LEU A 108 4.57 -6.60 -4.47
C LEU A 108 4.72 -8.07 -4.12
N GLN A 109 4.58 -8.96 -5.10
CA GLN A 109 4.77 -10.39 -4.91
C GLN A 109 5.81 -10.91 -5.91
N HIS A 110 6.62 -11.88 -5.48
CA HIS A 110 7.58 -12.50 -6.37
C HIS A 110 6.85 -13.30 -7.45
N HIS A 111 7.30 -13.21 -8.70
CA HIS A 111 6.58 -13.83 -9.80
C HIS A 111 6.46 -15.36 -9.64
N ASP A 112 7.51 -16.02 -9.11
CA ASP A 112 7.53 -17.46 -8.87
C ASP A 112 6.55 -17.93 -7.79
N THR A 113 6.07 -17.02 -6.93
CA THR A 113 5.09 -17.36 -5.90
C THR A 113 3.66 -17.05 -6.32
N LEU A 114 3.45 -16.51 -7.53
CA LEU A 114 2.13 -16.25 -8.06
C LEU A 114 1.48 -17.55 -8.48
N ASN A 115 0.32 -17.84 -7.89
CA ASN A 115 -0.53 -18.93 -8.34
C ASN A 115 -1.33 -18.49 -9.57
N LEU A 116 -1.51 -19.41 -10.52
CA LEU A 116 -2.38 -19.15 -11.67
C LEU A 116 -3.78 -18.83 -11.13
N ALA A 117 -4.28 -17.63 -11.44
CA ALA A 117 -5.61 -17.26 -11.01
C ALA A 117 -6.62 -18.25 -11.62
N PRO A 118 -7.56 -18.80 -10.81
CA PRO A 118 -8.56 -19.73 -11.32
C PRO A 118 -9.23 -19.13 -12.55
N MET A 119 -9.39 -19.93 -13.60
CA MET A 119 -10.19 -19.52 -14.75
C MET A 119 -11.64 -19.44 -14.29
N GLU A 120 -12.06 -18.25 -13.84
CA GLU A 120 -13.47 -17.95 -13.63
C GLU A 120 -14.13 -18.13 -15.00
N LYS A 121 -14.93 -19.19 -15.15
CA LYS A 121 -15.79 -19.35 -16.31
C LYS A 121 -16.65 -18.10 -16.32
N LEU A 122 -16.41 -17.21 -17.28
CA LEU A 122 -17.33 -16.11 -17.54
C LEU A 122 -18.71 -16.76 -17.68
N ALA A 123 -19.63 -16.41 -16.78
CA ALA A 123 -21.02 -16.73 -17.02
C ALA A 123 -21.30 -16.14 -18.40
N ALA A 124 -21.65 -16.98 -19.37
CA ALA A 124 -21.97 -16.55 -20.72
C ALA A 124 -23.10 -15.53 -20.56
N THR A 125 -22.72 -14.25 -20.56
CA THR A 125 -23.66 -13.19 -20.26
C THR A 125 -24.45 -13.08 -21.53
N MET A 126 -25.63 -13.71 -21.57
CA MET A 126 -26.55 -13.50 -22.67
C MET A 126 -26.88 -12.03 -22.68
N ILE A 127 -26.21 -11.25 -23.53
CA ILE A 127 -26.61 -9.89 -23.81
C ILE A 127 -27.93 -10.01 -24.56
N PRO A 128 -29.06 -9.53 -24.01
CA PRO A 128 -30.33 -9.64 -24.69
C PRO A 128 -30.22 -8.87 -26.02
N MET A 129 -30.47 -9.56 -27.12
CA MET A 129 -30.49 -8.92 -28.44
C MET A 129 -31.71 -8.02 -28.50
N ARG A 130 -31.49 -6.71 -28.63
CA ARG A 130 -32.56 -5.71 -28.81
C ARG A 130 -32.71 -5.40 -30.29
N LEU A 131 -33.92 -5.58 -30.81
CA LEU A 131 -34.24 -5.26 -32.20
C LEU A 131 -34.55 -3.76 -32.34
N SER A 132 -34.47 -3.26 -33.58
CA SER A 132 -34.88 -1.89 -33.90
C SER A 132 -36.34 -1.68 -33.49
N GLY A 133 -36.60 -0.64 -32.68
CA GLY A 133 -37.93 -0.34 -32.14
C GLY A 133 -38.19 -0.86 -30.73
N HIS A 134 -37.22 -1.51 -30.08
CA HIS A 134 -37.33 -1.92 -28.68
C HIS A 134 -37.55 -0.71 -27.75
N ILE A 135 -38.58 -0.76 -26.92
CA ILE A 135 -38.84 0.21 -25.85
C ILE A 135 -38.42 -0.42 -24.54
N PHE A 136 -37.53 0.26 -23.82
CA PHE A 136 -37.03 -0.21 -22.52
C PHE A 136 -38.19 -0.33 -21.52
N ASP A 137 -38.32 -1.50 -20.91
CA ASP A 137 -39.39 -1.78 -19.96
C ASP A 137 -38.86 -2.19 -18.57
N LYS A 138 -39.79 -2.57 -17.68
CA LYS A 138 -39.44 -3.04 -16.34
C LYS A 138 -38.62 -4.34 -16.39
N ASN A 139 -38.84 -5.20 -17.37
CA ASN A 139 -38.11 -6.46 -17.51
C ASN A 139 -36.64 -6.17 -17.85
N ASP A 140 -36.37 -5.24 -18.77
CA ASP A 140 -35.01 -4.78 -19.06
C ASP A 140 -34.28 -4.29 -17.80
N TYR A 141 -34.97 -3.50 -16.97
CA TYR A 141 -34.40 -3.00 -15.72
C TYR A 141 -34.04 -4.14 -14.76
N THR A 142 -34.96 -5.08 -14.53
CA THR A 142 -34.70 -6.23 -13.65
C THR A 142 -33.62 -7.16 -14.19
N PHE A 143 -33.52 -7.29 -15.53
CA PHE A 143 -32.46 -8.03 -16.18
C PHE A 143 -31.11 -7.35 -15.94
N TYR A 144 -31.04 -6.03 -16.09
CA TYR A 144 -29.84 -5.25 -15.85
C TYR A 144 -29.38 -5.34 -14.39
N GLU A 145 -30.28 -5.25 -13.41
CA GLU A 145 -29.94 -5.43 -11.99
C GLU A 145 -29.30 -6.80 -11.72
N ARG A 146 -29.90 -7.88 -12.26
CA ARG A 146 -29.36 -9.25 -12.12
C ARG A 146 -28.01 -9.40 -12.80
N GLN A 147 -27.85 -8.78 -13.98
CA GLN A 147 -26.59 -8.79 -14.71
C GLN A 147 -25.49 -8.09 -13.92
N CYS A 148 -25.77 -6.89 -13.37
CA CYS A 148 -24.85 -6.17 -12.50
C CYS A 148 -24.48 -7.00 -11.26
N GLN A 149 -25.45 -7.58 -10.56
CA GLN A 149 -25.19 -8.46 -9.42
C GLN A 149 -24.29 -9.65 -9.80
N SER A 150 -24.54 -10.26 -10.97
CA SER A 150 -23.71 -11.35 -11.49
C SER A 150 -22.31 -10.91 -11.90
N PHE A 151 -22.13 -9.69 -12.40
CA PHE A 151 -20.80 -9.15 -12.67
C PHE A 151 -20.05 -8.84 -11.37
N PHE A 152 -20.72 -8.22 -10.40
CA PHE A 152 -20.09 -7.91 -9.11
C PHE A 152 -19.79 -9.14 -8.25
N SER A 153 -20.38 -10.30 -8.53
CA SER A 153 -20.00 -11.54 -7.85
C SER A 153 -18.65 -12.10 -8.33
N LEU A 154 -18.17 -11.69 -9.51
CA LEU A 154 -16.85 -12.10 -10.03
C LEU A 154 -15.74 -11.20 -9.49
N ARG A 155 -14.67 -11.82 -8.97
CA ARG A 155 -13.55 -11.08 -8.35
C ARG A 155 -12.85 -10.17 -9.34
N ARG A 156 -12.68 -10.64 -10.58
CA ARG A 156 -12.01 -9.87 -11.64
C ARG A 156 -12.83 -8.69 -12.13
N SER A 157 -14.15 -8.87 -12.25
CA SER A 157 -15.05 -7.79 -12.68
C SER A 157 -15.11 -6.66 -11.66
N ARG A 158 -15.08 -6.96 -10.36
CA ARG A 158 -14.92 -5.95 -9.30
C ARG A 158 -13.61 -5.19 -9.43
N ALA A 159 -12.50 -5.89 -9.66
CA ALA A 159 -11.18 -5.28 -9.80
C ALA A 159 -11.03 -4.39 -11.05
N ALA A 160 -11.84 -4.58 -12.09
CA ALA A 160 -11.78 -3.78 -13.32
C ALA A 160 -12.60 -2.47 -13.26
N LEU A 161 -13.51 -2.34 -12.28
CA LEU A 161 -14.40 -1.18 -12.12
C LEU A 161 -13.96 -0.23 -11.01
N LEU A 162 -13.03 -0.65 -10.17
CA LEU A 162 -12.42 0.13 -9.08
C LEU A 162 -11.04 0.62 -9.51
#